data_AF-A0AAV9IQK0-F1
#
_entry.id   AF-A0AAV9IQK0-F1
#
_cell.length_a   1.000
_cell.length_b   1.000
_cell.length_c   1.000
_cell.angle_alpha   90.00
_cell.angle_beta   90.00
_cell.angle_gamma   90.00
#
_symmetry.space_group_name_H-M   'P 1'
#
loop_
_entity.id
_entity.type
_entity.pdbx_description
1 polymer ?
#
loop_
_entity_poly.entity_id
_entity_poly.type
_entity_poly.pdbx_seq_one_letter_code
_entity_poly.pdbx_strand_id
1 'polypeptide(L)'
;MAESADDRQAGDERDVALVELEACARLLGIAADRPAYGPDSFARLTDPDGLLGDPAGDSGRQGACILCDALLDRLRNLQQGQFELEDWCGVVRYVFAALRKSRVLVNDVARAEVLVQVLQLFAASGGSEVEAQRRHAELAFVALVLLVNAVASAPLSMRWNAVRLDALVEVVRTATDAGRASALLPFLTTKLESMAERYWTTRMDDSLEASRDADDEPARRRLPLYEAVYRALTSIGEPGGREQHAAPLMAIETGIRLLACAAERGVQLPQEEQYVRDVCLRALLHPRYFRFEPLQQLEAVQRAPLLCRLCRVLAEADGSALREAMTDAVADSDVVMSTLRSHQDEVEAKMRLLMINALCLQAQQMSRAADATHNVEAADAPIDSVPYDAIAAALQSLEGDSMIDDQLVEDWVVLTTRARLVQAKLDQVQRRVRVLSATPLGAGDRREDWRMLNDKLSEWRDRLSDMLSTVQRANHLHAPA
;
A
#
# COMPACT_ATOMS: atom_id res chain seq x y z
N MET A 1 -44.89 -14.93 40.65
CA MET A 1 -44.80 -13.68 39.87
C MET A 1 -43.43 -13.08 40.10
N ALA A 2 -42.44 -13.60 39.39
CA ALA A 2 -41.15 -12.96 39.23
C ALA A 2 -41.14 -12.54 37.76
N GLU A 3 -41.47 -11.28 37.47
CA GLU A 3 -40.95 -10.66 36.26
C GLU A 3 -39.44 -10.87 36.33
N SER A 4 -38.91 -11.58 35.34
CA SER A 4 -37.49 -11.91 35.34
C SER A 4 -36.70 -10.60 35.26
N ALA A 5 -35.57 -10.51 35.96
CA ALA A 5 -34.72 -9.31 35.88
C ALA A 5 -34.32 -8.98 34.44
N ASP A 6 -34.28 -10.00 33.56
CA ASP A 6 -34.03 -9.87 32.12
C ASP A 6 -35.11 -9.07 31.39
N ASP A 7 -36.39 -9.21 31.76
CA ASP A 7 -37.49 -8.46 31.12
C ASP A 7 -37.44 -6.97 31.46
N ARG A 8 -36.96 -6.62 32.66
CA ARG A 8 -36.77 -5.21 33.07
C ARG A 8 -35.58 -4.57 32.38
N GLN A 9 -34.46 -5.30 32.26
CA GLN A 9 -33.28 -4.81 31.56
C GLN A 9 -33.53 -4.60 30.06
N ALA A 10 -34.34 -5.47 29.43
CA ALA A 10 -34.75 -5.31 28.04
C ALA A 10 -35.69 -4.10 27.80
N GLY A 11 -36.49 -3.71 28.81
CA GLY A 11 -37.30 -2.50 28.77
C GLY A 11 -36.46 -1.22 28.78
N ASP A 12 -35.51 -1.13 29.72
CA ASP A 12 -34.62 0.03 29.85
C ASP A 12 -33.75 0.22 28.59
N GLU A 13 -33.24 -0.85 27.98
CA GLU A 13 -32.45 -0.76 26.73
C GLU A 13 -33.29 -0.28 25.53
N ARG A 14 -34.58 -0.65 25.47
CA ARG A 14 -35.50 -0.20 24.41
C ARG A 14 -35.86 1.27 24.55
N ASP A 15 -36.10 1.72 25.77
CA ASP A 15 -36.43 3.13 26.03
C ASP A 15 -35.24 4.04 25.68
N VAL A 16 -34.01 3.62 25.99
CA VAL A 16 -32.79 4.35 25.56
C VAL A 16 -32.66 4.38 24.05
N ALA A 17 -32.86 3.24 23.37
CA ALA A 17 -32.75 3.16 21.91
C ALA A 17 -33.83 3.99 21.19
N LEU A 18 -35.03 4.10 21.77
CA LEU A 18 -36.10 4.97 21.27
C LEU A 18 -35.74 6.45 21.41
N VAL A 19 -35.17 6.86 22.56
CA VAL A 19 -34.69 8.24 22.77
C VAL A 19 -33.59 8.59 21.78
N GLU A 20 -32.63 7.69 21.55
CA GLU A 20 -31.58 7.86 20.53
C GLU A 20 -32.17 7.97 19.11
N LEU A 21 -33.15 7.12 18.78
CA LEU A 21 -33.84 7.15 17.49
C LEU A 21 -34.56 8.49 17.28
N GLU A 22 -35.30 8.96 18.28
CA GLU A 22 -35.98 10.25 18.21
C GLU A 22 -35.00 11.40 18.04
N ALA A 23 -33.88 11.38 18.77
CA ALA A 23 -32.83 12.38 18.63
C ALA A 23 -32.25 12.36 17.20
N CYS A 24 -31.96 11.16 16.66
CA CYS A 24 -31.48 11.01 15.28
C CYS A 24 -32.52 11.48 14.25
N ALA A 25 -33.80 11.12 14.42
CA ALA A 25 -34.88 11.53 13.54
C ALA A 25 -35.04 13.06 13.52
N ARG A 26 -35.00 13.71 14.69
CA ARG A 26 -35.05 15.17 14.80
C ARG A 26 -33.87 15.84 14.09
N LEU A 27 -32.64 15.33 14.29
CA LEU A 27 -31.45 15.87 13.63
C LEU A 27 -31.50 15.69 12.10
N LEU A 28 -32.06 14.59 11.61
CA LEU A 28 -32.31 14.34 10.20
C LEU A 28 -33.48 15.16 9.61
N GLY A 29 -34.18 15.95 10.43
CA GLY A 29 -35.33 16.75 10.00
C GLY A 29 -36.60 15.92 9.79
N ILE A 30 -36.63 14.68 10.30
CA ILE A 30 -37.81 13.82 10.32
C ILE A 30 -38.63 14.23 11.54
N ALA A 31 -39.58 15.14 11.33
CA ALA A 31 -40.48 15.60 12.37
C ALA A 31 -41.88 15.01 12.17
N ALA A 32 -42.59 14.75 13.27
CA ALA A 32 -43.95 14.20 13.23
C ALA A 32 -44.94 15.11 12.47
N ASP A 33 -44.63 16.41 12.37
CA ASP A 33 -45.45 17.45 11.75
C ASP A 33 -44.99 17.84 10.32
N ARG A 34 -43.86 17.31 9.82
CA ARG A 34 -43.34 17.57 8.47
C ARG A 34 -43.14 16.28 7.69
N PRO A 35 -44.10 15.89 6.82
CA PRO A 35 -44.05 14.64 6.07
C PRO A 35 -43.12 14.74 4.84
N ALA A 36 -41.86 15.16 5.02
CA ALA A 36 -40.89 15.22 3.92
C ALA A 36 -40.67 13.85 3.25
N TYR A 37 -40.86 12.77 4.02
CA TYR A 37 -40.70 11.37 3.58
C TYR A 37 -42.04 10.60 3.52
N GLY A 38 -43.17 11.30 3.65
CA GLY A 38 -44.53 10.73 3.69
C GLY A 38 -45.21 10.86 5.06
N PRO A 39 -46.56 10.76 5.10
CA PRO A 39 -47.38 11.06 6.29
C PRO A 39 -47.13 10.15 7.50
N ASP A 40 -46.52 8.98 7.31
CA ASP A 40 -46.31 7.98 8.38
C ASP A 40 -44.83 7.75 8.72
N SER A 41 -43.91 8.56 8.20
CA SER A 41 -42.46 8.26 8.27
C SER A 41 -41.95 8.15 9.69
N PHE A 42 -42.36 9.08 10.56
CA PHE A 42 -42.01 9.05 11.98
C PHE A 42 -42.65 7.85 12.69
N ALA A 43 -43.93 7.58 12.43
CA ALA A 43 -44.66 6.45 13.02
C ALA A 43 -44.03 5.09 12.65
N ARG A 44 -43.53 4.94 11.41
CA ARG A 44 -42.83 3.73 10.95
C ARG A 44 -41.44 3.57 11.57
N LEU A 45 -40.77 4.67 11.92
CA LEU A 45 -39.48 4.61 12.61
C LEU A 45 -39.67 4.19 14.07
N THR A 46 -40.66 4.77 14.75
CA THR A 46 -40.97 4.48 16.15
C THR A 46 -41.80 3.21 16.35
N ASP A 47 -42.06 2.44 15.29
CA ASP A 47 -42.78 1.17 15.38
C ASP A 47 -41.98 0.19 16.26
N PRO A 48 -42.52 -0.26 17.41
CA PRO A 48 -41.81 -1.16 18.33
C PRO A 48 -41.45 -2.50 17.69
N ASP A 49 -42.23 -2.95 16.69
CA ASP A 49 -41.95 -4.18 15.94
C ASP A 49 -41.04 -3.92 14.72
N GLY A 50 -40.75 -2.66 14.42
CA GLY A 50 -39.94 -2.20 13.30
C GLY A 50 -38.45 -2.19 13.60
N LEU A 51 -37.81 -1.02 13.47
CA LEU A 51 -36.34 -0.91 13.49
C LEU A 51 -35.72 -1.33 14.84
N LEU A 52 -36.43 -1.13 15.94
CA LEU A 52 -35.98 -1.47 17.29
C LEU A 52 -36.28 -2.93 17.68
N GLY A 53 -37.35 -3.51 17.12
CA GLY A 53 -37.79 -4.88 17.40
C GLY A 53 -37.18 -5.91 16.46
N ASP A 54 -37.55 -5.86 15.17
CA ASP A 54 -37.01 -6.72 14.11
C ASP A 54 -36.42 -5.88 12.95
N PRO A 55 -35.15 -5.44 13.07
CA PRO A 55 -34.53 -4.62 12.04
C PRO A 55 -34.43 -5.33 10.68
N ALA A 56 -34.42 -6.67 10.63
CA ALA A 56 -34.34 -7.45 9.40
C ALA A 56 -35.72 -7.68 8.75
N GLY A 57 -36.80 -7.52 9.50
CA GLY A 57 -38.18 -7.58 9.03
C GLY A 57 -38.52 -6.47 8.03
N ASP A 58 -39.69 -6.55 7.41
CA ASP A 58 -40.10 -5.58 6.37
C ASP A 58 -40.26 -4.15 6.94
N SER A 59 -40.86 -4.02 8.13
CA SER A 59 -40.97 -2.74 8.84
C SER A 59 -39.60 -2.17 9.22
N GLY A 60 -38.69 -3.01 9.74
CA GLY A 60 -37.32 -2.62 10.06
C GLY A 60 -36.51 -2.17 8.84
N ARG A 61 -36.65 -2.88 7.71
CA ARG A 61 -36.04 -2.50 6.43
C ARG A 61 -36.59 -1.18 5.90
N GLN A 62 -37.90 -0.98 5.98
CA GLN A 62 -38.52 0.27 5.56
C GLN A 62 -38.07 1.45 6.43
N GLY A 63 -38.01 1.28 7.75
CA GLY A 63 -37.46 2.28 8.67
C GLY A 63 -36.00 2.63 8.35
N ALA A 64 -35.16 1.63 8.09
CA ALA A 64 -33.77 1.86 7.69
C ALA A 64 -33.64 2.59 6.35
N CYS A 65 -34.52 2.31 5.36
CA CYS A 65 -34.58 3.06 4.11
C CYS A 65 -34.91 4.55 4.35
N ILE A 66 -35.90 4.84 5.20
CA ILE A 66 -36.27 6.22 5.56
C ILE A 66 -35.08 6.95 6.20
N LEU A 67 -34.39 6.32 7.14
CA LEU A 67 -33.19 6.91 7.75
C LEU A 67 -32.07 7.16 6.73
N CYS A 68 -31.87 6.25 5.78
CA CYS A 68 -30.89 6.41 4.72
C CYS A 68 -31.24 7.59 3.79
N ASP A 69 -32.50 7.69 3.36
CA ASP A 69 -32.93 8.74 2.45
C ASP A 69 -32.85 10.12 3.13
N ALA A 70 -33.24 10.19 4.41
CA ALA A 70 -33.09 11.40 5.22
C ALA A 70 -31.63 11.78 5.43
N LEU A 71 -30.73 10.81 5.67
CA LEU A 71 -29.29 11.06 5.76
C LEU A 71 -28.73 11.60 4.44
N LEU A 72 -29.12 11.01 3.31
CA LEU A 72 -28.68 11.45 1.98
C LEU A 72 -29.09 12.89 1.69
N ASP A 73 -30.36 13.23 1.94
CA ASP A 73 -30.85 14.60 1.72
C ASP A 73 -30.18 15.59 2.66
N ARG A 74 -29.94 15.18 3.91
CA ARG A 74 -29.26 16.03 4.87
C ARG A 74 -27.80 16.28 4.49
N LEU A 75 -27.06 15.26 4.07
CA LEU A 75 -25.70 15.42 3.56
C LEU A 75 -25.64 16.34 2.32
N ARG A 76 -26.61 16.22 1.40
CA ARG A 76 -26.75 17.14 0.25
C ARG A 76 -27.02 18.58 0.66
N ASN A 77 -27.85 18.79 1.69
CA ASN A 77 -28.12 20.14 2.20
C ASN A 77 -26.91 20.73 2.93
N LEU A 78 -26.16 19.91 3.68
CA LEU A 78 -24.92 20.35 4.35
C LEU A 78 -23.84 20.78 3.34
N GLN A 79 -23.80 20.17 2.15
CA GLN A 79 -22.91 20.62 1.06
C GLN A 79 -23.15 22.09 0.64
N GLN A 80 -24.33 22.65 0.92
CA GLN A 80 -24.71 24.01 0.53
C GLN A 80 -24.35 25.08 1.57
N GLY A 81 -23.52 24.74 2.57
CA GLY A 81 -22.95 25.71 3.52
C GLY A 81 -23.90 26.12 4.65
N GLN A 82 -24.89 25.29 4.96
CA GLN A 82 -25.77 25.50 6.10
C GLN A 82 -25.34 24.55 7.22
N PHE A 83 -25.19 25.05 8.45
CA PHE A 83 -25.10 24.32 9.73
C PHE A 83 -23.71 24.03 10.36
N GLU A 84 -23.73 24.02 11.69
CA GLU A 84 -22.67 23.54 12.58
C GLU A 84 -22.67 22.00 12.61
N LEU A 85 -21.48 21.41 12.54
CA LEU A 85 -21.26 19.95 12.48
C LEU A 85 -21.27 19.25 13.85
N GLU A 86 -21.63 19.96 14.91
CA GLU A 86 -21.66 19.39 16.25
C GLU A 86 -22.68 18.23 16.29
N ASP A 87 -22.24 17.08 16.79
CA ASP A 87 -23.01 15.84 17.02
C ASP A 87 -23.42 14.94 15.83
N TRP A 88 -22.97 15.20 14.60
CA TRP A 88 -23.33 14.34 13.44
C TRP A 88 -22.72 12.92 13.48
N CYS A 89 -21.60 12.74 14.15
CA CYS A 89 -20.95 11.43 14.27
C CYS A 89 -21.86 10.39 14.96
N GLY A 90 -22.66 10.81 15.95
CA GLY A 90 -23.61 9.93 16.63
C GLY A 90 -24.71 9.46 15.68
N VAL A 91 -25.31 10.40 14.95
CA VAL A 91 -26.37 10.13 13.96
C VAL A 91 -25.87 9.18 12.86
N VAL A 92 -24.70 9.46 12.29
CA VAL A 92 -24.12 8.59 11.25
C VAL A 92 -23.89 7.18 11.77
N ARG A 93 -23.31 7.03 12.98
CA ARG A 93 -23.10 5.71 13.60
C ARG A 93 -24.41 4.96 13.79
N TYR A 94 -25.43 5.64 14.29
CA TYR A 94 -26.76 5.06 14.51
C TYR A 94 -27.39 4.60 13.19
N VAL A 95 -27.44 5.46 12.18
CA VAL A 95 -28.05 5.16 10.87
C VAL A 95 -27.34 3.98 10.19
N PHE A 96 -26.01 3.94 10.19
CA PHE A 96 -25.29 2.82 9.59
C PHE A 96 -25.41 1.52 10.41
N ALA A 97 -25.54 1.60 11.73
CA ALA A 97 -25.85 0.43 12.55
C ALA A 97 -27.23 -0.15 12.19
N ALA A 98 -28.23 0.71 12.03
CA ALA A 98 -29.57 0.36 11.55
C ALA A 98 -29.52 -0.28 10.14
N LEU A 99 -28.81 0.34 9.19
CA LEU A 99 -28.64 -0.17 7.83
C LEU A 99 -27.94 -1.53 7.76
N ARG A 100 -26.95 -1.75 8.64
CA ARG A 100 -26.24 -3.02 8.74
C ARG A 100 -27.16 -4.11 9.30
N LYS A 101 -27.87 -3.84 10.39
CA LYS A 101 -28.79 -4.81 11.03
C LYS A 101 -29.93 -5.20 10.09
N SER A 102 -30.46 -4.25 9.32
CA SER A 102 -31.56 -4.49 8.38
C SER A 102 -31.15 -5.14 7.06
N ARG A 103 -29.84 -5.22 6.77
CA ARG A 103 -29.29 -5.71 5.50
C ARG A 103 -29.80 -4.97 4.27
N VAL A 104 -30.37 -3.76 4.42
CA VAL A 104 -30.89 -2.96 3.30
C VAL A 104 -29.80 -2.72 2.26
N LEU A 105 -28.61 -2.31 2.71
CA LEU A 105 -27.51 -2.04 1.80
C LEU A 105 -27.08 -3.29 1.03
N VAL A 106 -26.95 -4.44 1.70
CA VAL A 106 -26.55 -5.70 1.04
C VAL A 106 -27.51 -6.12 -0.09
N ASN A 107 -28.79 -5.74 0.01
CA ASN A 107 -29.81 -6.08 -0.99
C ASN A 107 -29.99 -5.01 -2.07
N ASP A 108 -29.45 -3.80 -1.89
CA ASP A 108 -29.64 -2.65 -2.78
C ASP A 108 -28.30 -1.99 -3.09
N VAL A 109 -27.62 -2.52 -4.11
CA VAL A 109 -26.31 -2.03 -4.57
C VAL A 109 -26.38 -0.60 -5.11
N ALA A 110 -27.50 -0.21 -5.73
CA ALA A 110 -27.68 1.14 -6.26
C ALA A 110 -27.68 2.18 -5.13
N ARG A 111 -28.34 1.85 -4.01
CA ARG A 111 -28.31 2.71 -2.82
C ARG A 111 -26.91 2.83 -2.21
N ALA A 112 -26.14 1.75 -2.19
CA ALA A 112 -24.75 1.80 -1.74
C ALA A 112 -23.87 2.67 -2.67
N GLU A 113 -24.04 2.58 -3.99
CA GLU A 113 -23.38 3.46 -4.98
C GLU A 113 -23.70 4.94 -4.72
N VAL A 114 -24.98 5.26 -4.53
CA VAL A 114 -25.43 6.64 -4.24
C VAL A 114 -24.83 7.14 -2.93
N LEU A 115 -24.75 6.30 -1.89
CA LEU A 115 -24.11 6.67 -0.62
C LEU A 115 -22.62 7.00 -0.82
N VAL A 116 -21.87 6.19 -1.57
CA VAL A 116 -20.46 6.49 -1.89
C VAL A 116 -20.35 7.83 -2.60
N GLN A 117 -21.16 8.07 -3.64
CA GLN A 117 -21.14 9.32 -4.41
C GLN A 117 -21.49 10.55 -3.57
N VAL A 118 -22.53 10.47 -2.72
CA VAL A 118 -22.92 11.59 -1.85
C VAL A 118 -21.85 11.86 -0.79
N LEU A 119 -21.23 10.83 -0.24
CA LEU A 119 -20.14 10.98 0.74
C LEU A 119 -18.87 11.58 0.10
N GLN A 120 -18.54 11.20 -1.14
CA GLN A 120 -17.46 11.82 -1.93
C GLN A 120 -17.71 13.32 -2.13
N LEU A 121 -18.90 13.69 -2.61
CA LEU A 121 -19.28 15.08 -2.81
C LEU A 121 -19.31 15.85 -1.48
N PHE A 122 -19.74 15.21 -0.40
CA PHE A 122 -19.80 15.82 0.92
C PHE A 122 -18.40 16.10 1.47
N ALA A 123 -17.48 15.15 1.39
CA ALA A 123 -16.09 15.34 1.77
C ALA A 123 -15.44 16.52 1.03
N ALA A 124 -15.72 16.66 -0.28
CA ALA A 124 -15.20 17.75 -1.11
C ALA A 124 -15.85 19.13 -0.84
N SER A 125 -16.97 19.19 -0.11
CA SER A 125 -17.79 20.41 0.04
C SER A 125 -17.40 21.34 1.19
N GLY A 126 -16.39 21.03 1.99
CA GLY A 126 -16.05 21.76 3.23
C GLY A 126 -15.55 23.20 3.06
N GLY A 127 -15.76 23.84 1.91
CA GLY A 127 -15.37 25.22 1.65
C GLY A 127 -13.86 25.44 1.55
N SER A 128 -13.44 26.71 1.61
CA SER A 128 -12.02 27.09 1.59
C SER A 128 -11.37 27.10 2.98
N GLU A 129 -12.16 26.95 4.04
CA GLU A 129 -11.66 26.91 5.41
C GLU A 129 -11.14 25.50 5.75
N VAL A 130 -9.83 25.40 6.05
CA VAL A 130 -9.14 24.13 6.30
C VAL A 130 -9.80 23.32 7.41
N GLU A 131 -10.28 23.97 8.47
CA GLU A 131 -10.94 23.31 9.60
C GLU A 131 -12.31 22.72 9.20
N ALA A 132 -13.09 23.46 8.39
CA ALA A 132 -14.37 22.96 7.88
C ALA A 132 -14.17 21.77 6.93
N GLN A 133 -13.19 21.86 6.02
CA GLN A 133 -12.79 20.75 5.14
C GLN A 133 -12.39 19.51 5.95
N ARG A 134 -11.60 19.69 7.01
CA ARG A 134 -11.17 18.60 7.89
C ARG A 134 -12.36 17.93 8.60
N ARG A 135 -13.32 18.71 9.10
CA ARG A 135 -14.53 18.19 9.78
C ARG A 135 -15.44 17.43 8.82
N HIS A 136 -15.64 17.94 7.60
CA HIS A 136 -16.38 17.23 6.54
C HIS A 136 -15.71 15.90 6.19
N ALA A 137 -14.39 15.92 5.99
CA ALA A 137 -13.60 14.73 5.72
C ALA A 137 -13.67 13.72 6.89
N GLU A 138 -13.65 14.17 8.15
CA GLU A 138 -13.78 13.29 9.31
C GLU A 138 -15.13 12.60 9.37
N LEU A 139 -16.23 13.32 9.17
CA LEU A 139 -17.57 12.75 9.18
C LEU A 139 -17.76 11.76 8.00
N ALA A 140 -17.30 12.15 6.81
CA ALA A 140 -17.31 11.28 5.63
C ALA A 140 -16.49 10.01 5.86
N PHE A 141 -15.30 10.13 6.44
CA PHE A 141 -14.45 9.00 6.79
C PHE A 141 -15.18 8.01 7.72
N VAL A 142 -15.82 8.49 8.78
CA VAL A 142 -16.60 7.64 9.70
C VAL A 142 -17.73 6.93 8.94
N ALA A 143 -18.50 7.66 8.14
CA ALA A 143 -19.59 7.09 7.34
C ALA A 143 -19.10 6.02 6.36
N LEU A 144 -17.98 6.26 5.67
CA LEU A 144 -17.42 5.34 4.69
C LEU A 144 -16.87 4.05 5.33
N VAL A 145 -16.20 4.15 6.48
CA VAL A 145 -15.76 2.97 7.23
C VAL A 145 -16.95 2.12 7.64
N LEU A 146 -18.05 2.76 8.09
CA LEU A 146 -19.27 2.06 8.45
C LEU A 146 -19.96 1.45 7.22
N LEU A 147 -19.95 2.15 6.08
CA LEU A 147 -20.46 1.64 4.81
C LEU A 147 -19.70 0.39 4.36
N VAL A 148 -18.36 0.42 4.35
CA VAL A 148 -17.52 -0.74 4.02
C VAL A 148 -17.85 -1.93 4.91
N ASN A 149 -18.06 -1.70 6.21
CA ASN A 149 -18.46 -2.74 7.15
C ASN A 149 -19.90 -3.26 6.89
N ALA A 150 -20.82 -2.38 6.50
CA ALA A 150 -22.21 -2.75 6.22
C ALA A 150 -22.34 -3.58 4.93
N VAL A 151 -21.49 -3.33 3.93
CA VAL A 151 -21.49 -4.08 2.65
C VAL A 151 -20.47 -5.24 2.62
N ALA A 152 -19.77 -5.48 3.72
CA ALA A 152 -18.74 -6.52 3.82
C ALA A 152 -19.30 -7.93 3.52
N SER A 153 -20.55 -8.21 3.92
CA SER A 153 -21.21 -9.49 3.69
C SER A 153 -21.99 -9.58 2.37
N ALA A 154 -21.97 -8.53 1.53
CA ALA A 154 -22.66 -8.58 0.25
C ALA A 154 -22.03 -9.62 -0.70
N PRO A 155 -22.74 -10.06 -1.77
CA PRO A 155 -22.19 -11.01 -2.72
C PRO A 155 -20.86 -10.55 -3.32
N LEU A 156 -20.01 -11.50 -3.70
CA LEU A 156 -18.79 -11.23 -4.47
C LEU A 156 -19.13 -11.08 -5.96
N SER A 157 -19.96 -10.08 -6.29
CA SER A 157 -20.27 -9.72 -7.68
C SER A 157 -19.44 -8.52 -8.12
N MET A 158 -19.27 -8.36 -9.44
CA MET A 158 -18.51 -7.26 -10.03
C MET A 158 -18.98 -5.88 -9.54
N ARG A 159 -20.30 -5.67 -9.51
CA ARG A 159 -20.91 -4.42 -9.05
C ARG A 159 -20.71 -4.17 -7.55
N TRP A 160 -20.78 -5.22 -6.72
CA TRP A 160 -20.48 -5.09 -5.29
C TRP A 160 -18.99 -4.84 -5.02
N ASN A 161 -18.10 -5.48 -5.77
CA ASN A 161 -16.66 -5.27 -5.68
C ASN A 161 -16.28 -3.86 -6.11
N ALA A 162 -16.94 -3.31 -7.14
CA ALA A 162 -16.83 -1.91 -7.53
C ALA A 162 -17.15 -0.97 -6.38
N VAL A 163 -18.33 -1.11 -5.75
CA VAL A 163 -18.74 -0.29 -4.60
C VAL A 163 -17.74 -0.37 -3.45
N ARG A 164 -17.23 -1.57 -3.15
CA ARG A 164 -16.23 -1.76 -2.09
C ARG A 164 -14.92 -1.07 -2.40
N LEU A 165 -14.44 -1.17 -3.65
CA LEU A 165 -13.21 -0.50 -4.07
C LEU A 165 -13.39 1.02 -4.03
N ASP A 166 -14.50 1.53 -4.56
CA ASP A 166 -14.78 2.98 -4.57
C ASP A 166 -14.91 3.52 -3.14
N ALA A 167 -15.57 2.78 -2.24
CA ALA A 167 -15.63 3.12 -0.83
C ALA A 167 -14.25 3.06 -0.15
N LEU A 168 -13.41 2.05 -0.44
CA LEU A 168 -12.05 1.95 0.11
C LEU A 168 -11.15 3.09 -0.36
N VAL A 169 -11.20 3.46 -1.64
CA VAL A 169 -10.51 4.63 -2.18
C VAL A 169 -10.90 5.87 -1.37
N GLU A 170 -12.19 6.05 -1.13
CA GLU A 170 -12.69 7.22 -0.44
C GLU A 170 -12.39 7.20 1.06
N VAL A 171 -12.38 6.05 1.72
CA VAL A 171 -11.90 5.90 3.11
C VAL A 171 -10.47 6.41 3.22
N VAL A 172 -9.59 6.06 2.28
CA VAL A 172 -8.19 6.49 2.30
C VAL A 172 -8.07 8.00 2.03
N ARG A 173 -8.82 8.54 1.07
CA ARG A 173 -8.84 9.99 0.77
C ARG A 173 -9.34 10.82 1.96
N THR A 174 -10.52 10.51 2.45
CA THR A 174 -11.14 11.24 3.57
C THR A 174 -10.33 11.12 4.87
N ALA A 175 -9.69 9.97 5.13
CA ALA A 175 -8.75 9.86 6.25
C ALA A 175 -7.53 10.76 6.07
N THR A 176 -7.02 10.88 4.85
CA THR A 176 -5.88 11.76 4.54
C THR A 176 -6.26 13.22 4.76
N ASP A 177 -7.40 13.64 4.20
CA ASP A 177 -7.91 15.01 4.32
C ASP A 177 -8.30 15.35 5.78
N ALA A 178 -8.72 14.37 6.57
CA ALA A 178 -8.98 14.52 8.01
C ALA A 178 -7.70 14.59 8.87
N GLY A 179 -6.51 14.38 8.29
CA GLY A 179 -5.24 14.27 9.00
C GLY A 179 -5.11 12.99 9.84
N ARG A 180 -5.75 11.91 9.40
CA ARG A 180 -5.79 10.59 10.05
C ARG A 180 -5.09 9.49 9.24
N ALA A 181 -4.33 9.84 8.20
CA ALA A 181 -3.60 8.85 7.39
C ALA A 181 -2.70 7.92 8.22
N SER A 182 -2.06 8.44 9.27
CA SER A 182 -1.22 7.64 10.18
C SER A 182 -1.98 6.52 10.89
N ALA A 183 -3.26 6.74 11.23
CA ALA A 183 -4.12 5.74 11.85
C ALA A 183 -4.47 4.60 10.88
N LEU A 184 -4.41 4.86 9.57
CA LEU A 184 -4.62 3.83 8.54
C LEU A 184 -3.37 3.00 8.25
N LEU A 185 -2.18 3.39 8.70
CA LEU A 185 -0.94 2.71 8.33
C LEU A 185 -0.95 1.19 8.58
N PRO A 186 -1.47 0.66 9.71
CA PRO A 186 -1.60 -0.79 9.92
C PRO A 186 -2.53 -1.45 8.90
N PHE A 187 -3.59 -0.76 8.48
CA PHE A 187 -4.53 -1.26 7.48
C PHE A 187 -3.92 -1.24 6.06
N LEU A 188 -3.24 -0.15 5.69
CA LEU A 188 -2.56 0.01 4.40
C LEU A 188 -1.47 -1.07 4.22
N THR A 189 -0.70 -1.35 5.27
CA THR A 189 0.41 -2.31 5.27
C THR A 189 -0.03 -3.78 5.23
N THR A 190 -1.13 -4.13 5.91
CA THR A 190 -1.45 -5.55 6.14
C THR A 190 -2.65 -6.07 5.35
N LYS A 191 -3.64 -5.21 5.05
CA LYS A 191 -4.96 -5.66 4.58
C LYS A 191 -5.39 -5.06 3.26
N LEU A 192 -5.05 -3.81 2.98
CA LEU A 192 -5.62 -3.09 1.83
C LEU A 192 -5.32 -3.81 0.51
N GLU A 193 -4.06 -4.18 0.26
CA GLU A 193 -3.68 -4.87 -0.98
C GLU A 193 -4.36 -6.23 -1.10
N SER A 194 -4.38 -7.03 -0.03
CA SER A 194 -5.09 -8.32 0.03
C SER A 194 -6.60 -8.17 -0.26
N MET A 195 -7.22 -7.11 0.25
CA MET A 195 -8.64 -6.85 0.02
C MET A 195 -8.90 -6.38 -1.41
N ALA A 196 -8.10 -5.44 -1.90
CA ALA A 196 -8.21 -4.92 -3.25
C ALA A 196 -7.96 -6.00 -4.30
N GLU A 197 -6.93 -6.83 -4.11
CA GLU A 197 -6.62 -7.96 -4.99
C GLU A 197 -7.79 -8.94 -5.02
N ARG A 198 -8.36 -9.32 -3.86
CA ARG A 198 -9.56 -10.16 -3.83
C ARG A 198 -10.69 -9.57 -4.65
N TYR A 199 -10.95 -8.27 -4.55
CA TYR A 199 -12.03 -7.62 -5.31
C TYR A 199 -11.72 -7.51 -6.81
N TRP A 200 -10.45 -7.40 -7.20
CA TRP A 200 -10.03 -7.39 -8.60
C TRP A 200 -10.01 -8.79 -9.23
N THR A 201 -9.57 -9.81 -8.49
CA THR A 201 -9.37 -11.17 -9.00
C THR A 201 -10.62 -12.03 -8.93
N THR A 202 -11.67 -11.61 -8.22
CA THR A 202 -12.94 -12.33 -8.23
C THR A 202 -13.60 -12.15 -9.61
N ARG A 203 -13.07 -12.89 -10.58
CA ARG A 203 -13.59 -13.06 -11.94
C ARG A 203 -14.65 -14.17 -11.92
N MET A 204 -15.88 -13.79 -12.25
CA MET A 204 -16.80 -14.47 -13.17
C MET A 204 -16.74 -16.01 -13.20
N ASP A 205 -17.37 -16.69 -12.25
CA ASP A 205 -17.76 -18.10 -12.46
C ASP A 205 -19.09 -18.24 -13.23
N ASP A 206 -19.90 -17.18 -13.38
CA ASP A 206 -21.32 -17.35 -13.74
C ASP A 206 -21.83 -16.72 -15.06
N SER A 207 -21.00 -16.13 -15.94
CA SER A 207 -21.52 -15.77 -17.28
C SER A 207 -20.47 -15.66 -18.38
N LEU A 208 -20.55 -16.60 -19.34
CA LEU A 208 -19.78 -16.75 -20.58
C LEU A 208 -19.94 -15.60 -21.61
N GLU A 209 -20.59 -14.48 -21.26
CA GLU A 209 -20.93 -13.41 -22.23
C GLU A 209 -20.51 -11.99 -21.78
N ALA A 210 -19.56 -11.88 -20.86
CA ALA A 210 -19.05 -10.56 -20.48
C ALA A 210 -18.16 -9.96 -21.59
N SER A 211 -18.70 -8.94 -22.25
CA SER A 211 -18.05 -7.97 -23.15
C SER A 211 -16.56 -7.73 -22.84
N ARG A 212 -15.75 -7.51 -23.90
CA ARG A 212 -14.36 -6.99 -23.80
C ARG A 212 -14.22 -5.75 -22.91
N ASP A 213 -15.30 -4.98 -22.71
CA ASP A 213 -15.31 -3.79 -21.85
C ASP A 213 -15.33 -4.13 -20.35
N ALA A 214 -15.72 -5.35 -19.95
CA ALA A 214 -15.76 -5.78 -18.55
C ALA A 214 -14.36 -6.01 -17.96
N ASP A 215 -13.37 -6.34 -18.80
CA ASP A 215 -11.98 -6.53 -18.39
C ASP A 215 -11.28 -5.20 -18.01
N ASP A 216 -11.80 -4.08 -18.50
CA ASP A 216 -11.27 -2.74 -18.24
C ASP A 216 -11.69 -2.18 -16.87
N GLU A 217 -12.80 -2.64 -16.29
CA GLU A 217 -13.42 -2.01 -15.13
C GLU A 217 -12.63 -2.17 -13.81
N PRO A 218 -12.04 -3.34 -13.49
CA PRO A 218 -11.17 -3.48 -12.33
C PRO A 218 -9.90 -2.63 -12.47
N ALA A 219 -9.33 -2.58 -13.68
CA ALA A 219 -8.17 -1.75 -14.00
C ALA A 219 -8.49 -0.25 -13.89
N ARG A 220 -9.73 0.16 -14.24
CA ARG A 220 -10.25 1.53 -14.03
C ARG A 220 -10.15 2.00 -12.59
N ARG A 221 -10.36 1.10 -11.62
CA ARG A 221 -10.38 1.41 -10.19
C ARG A 221 -9.04 1.23 -9.48
N ARG A 222 -8.04 0.61 -10.11
CA ARG A 222 -6.68 0.51 -9.56
C ARG A 222 -6.01 1.88 -9.41
N LEU A 223 -6.16 2.73 -10.43
CA LEU A 223 -5.48 4.02 -10.49
C LEU A 223 -5.91 4.97 -9.36
N PRO A 224 -7.22 5.21 -9.11
CA PRO A 224 -7.64 6.06 -7.98
C PRO A 224 -7.23 5.51 -6.62
N LEU A 225 -7.15 4.18 -6.47
CA LEU A 225 -6.70 3.56 -5.23
C LEU A 225 -5.22 3.81 -4.98
N TYR A 226 -4.36 3.54 -5.96
CA TYR A 226 -2.92 3.82 -5.80
C TYR A 226 -2.66 5.30 -5.59
N GLU A 227 -3.41 6.19 -6.25
CA GLU A 227 -3.30 7.62 -6.02
C GLU A 227 -3.69 8.01 -4.58
N ALA A 228 -4.83 7.50 -4.09
CA ALA A 228 -5.28 7.75 -2.72
C ALA A 228 -4.27 7.24 -1.68
N VAL A 229 -3.78 6.00 -1.86
CA VAL A 229 -2.80 5.39 -0.96
C VAL A 229 -1.47 6.14 -1.02
N TYR A 230 -1.02 6.53 -2.20
CA TYR A 230 0.19 7.32 -2.36
C TYR A 230 0.09 8.63 -1.58
N ARG A 231 -0.99 9.41 -1.79
CA ARG A 231 -1.24 10.66 -1.04
C ARG A 231 -1.32 10.44 0.47
N ALA A 232 -1.99 9.37 0.90
CA ALA A 232 -2.05 9.04 2.32
C ALA A 232 -0.65 8.79 2.88
N LEU A 233 0.16 7.97 2.22
CA LEU A 233 1.52 7.64 2.66
C LEU A 233 2.46 8.84 2.62
N THR A 234 2.33 9.75 1.65
CA THR A 234 3.15 10.96 1.57
C THR A 234 2.74 12.03 2.58
N SER A 235 1.48 12.04 3.03
CA SER A 235 1.00 12.93 4.10
C SER A 235 1.44 12.53 5.50
N ILE A 236 1.81 11.26 5.70
CA ILE A 236 2.42 10.78 6.95
C ILE A 236 3.85 11.34 6.95
N GLY A 237 4.03 12.50 7.59
CA GLY A 237 5.31 13.22 7.64
C GLY A 237 6.47 12.42 8.23
N GLU A 238 7.67 13.02 8.24
CA GLU A 238 8.89 12.37 8.71
C GLU A 238 8.76 11.88 10.16
N PRO A 239 8.93 10.57 10.40
CA PRO A 239 8.44 9.98 11.63
C PRO A 239 9.41 9.86 12.78
N GLY A 240 8.89 10.02 14.01
CA GLY A 240 9.58 9.67 15.26
C GLY A 240 9.47 8.19 15.68
N GLY A 241 8.74 7.34 14.95
CA GLY A 241 8.44 5.94 15.36
C GLY A 241 8.90 4.83 14.41
N ARG A 242 9.18 3.63 14.95
CA ARG A 242 9.65 2.44 14.17
C ARG A 242 8.66 1.99 13.08
N GLU A 243 7.36 1.98 13.35
CA GLU A 243 6.33 1.57 12.38
C GLU A 243 6.22 2.54 11.21
N GLN A 244 6.55 3.80 11.45
CA GLN A 244 6.43 4.85 10.45
C GLN A 244 7.61 4.87 9.46
N HIS A 245 8.70 4.14 9.73
CA HIS A 245 9.80 3.95 8.75
C HIS A 245 9.36 3.12 7.54
N ALA A 246 8.25 2.39 7.62
CA ALA A 246 7.71 1.63 6.50
C ALA A 246 6.95 2.53 5.50
N ALA A 247 6.35 3.63 5.96
CA ALA A 247 5.50 4.47 5.13
C ALA A 247 6.24 5.10 3.93
N PRO A 248 7.47 5.66 4.07
CA PRO A 248 8.22 6.20 2.94
C PRO A 248 8.57 5.14 1.89
N LEU A 249 8.95 3.93 2.32
CA LEU A 249 9.25 2.83 1.41
C LEU A 249 8.01 2.40 0.63
N MET A 250 6.89 2.24 1.33
CA MET A 250 5.61 1.94 0.70
C MET A 250 5.14 3.05 -0.22
N ALA A 251 5.41 4.33 0.10
CA ALA A 251 5.07 5.45 -0.77
C ALA A 251 5.81 5.32 -2.10
N ILE A 252 7.10 4.99 -2.08
CA ILE A 252 7.90 4.76 -3.28
C ILE A 252 7.31 3.60 -4.11
N GLU A 253 7.05 2.45 -3.49
CA GLU A 253 6.50 1.28 -4.17
C GLU A 253 5.10 1.54 -4.75
N THR A 254 4.23 2.22 -3.98
CA THR A 254 2.89 2.61 -4.42
C THR A 254 2.96 3.62 -5.55
N GLY A 255 3.88 4.58 -5.50
CA GLY A 255 4.10 5.57 -6.54
C GLY A 255 4.57 4.95 -7.86
N ILE A 256 5.46 3.95 -7.79
CA ILE A 256 5.88 3.17 -8.96
C ILE A 256 4.66 2.44 -9.57
N ARG A 257 3.84 1.80 -8.75
CA ARG A 257 2.62 1.11 -9.22
C ARG A 257 1.59 2.07 -9.80
N LEU A 258 1.45 3.26 -9.23
CA LEU A 258 0.58 4.33 -9.75
C LEU A 258 1.01 4.74 -11.16
N LEU A 259 2.30 5.05 -11.35
CA LEU A 259 2.86 5.46 -12.64
C LEU A 259 2.81 4.32 -13.67
N ALA A 260 3.12 3.09 -13.27
CA ALA A 260 3.01 1.91 -14.14
C ALA A 260 1.55 1.70 -14.59
N CYS A 261 0.61 1.75 -13.66
CA CYS A 261 -0.82 1.59 -13.95
C CYS A 261 -1.36 2.71 -14.85
N ALA A 262 -0.85 3.94 -14.72
CA ALA A 262 -1.20 5.05 -15.61
C ALA A 262 -0.70 4.79 -17.04
N ALA A 263 0.56 4.37 -17.19
CA ALA A 263 1.20 4.08 -18.47
C ALA A 263 0.53 2.91 -19.20
N GLU A 264 0.29 1.78 -18.51
CA GLU A 264 -0.41 0.60 -19.04
C GLU A 264 -1.78 0.95 -19.65
N ARG A 265 -2.40 2.03 -19.16
CA ARG A 265 -3.75 2.45 -19.54
C ARG A 265 -3.76 3.65 -20.49
N GLY A 266 -2.60 4.20 -20.83
CA GLY A 266 -2.50 5.42 -21.61
C GLY A 266 -3.21 6.61 -20.97
N VAL A 267 -3.36 6.62 -19.64
CA VAL A 267 -4.02 7.71 -18.90
C VAL A 267 -2.96 8.64 -18.37
N GLN A 268 -2.99 9.90 -18.79
CA GLN A 268 -2.11 10.92 -18.23
C GLN A 268 -2.63 11.35 -16.85
N LEU A 269 -1.82 11.15 -15.81
CA LEU A 269 -2.17 11.58 -14.47
C LEU A 269 -2.19 13.13 -14.38
N PRO A 270 -3.14 13.73 -13.65
CA PRO A 270 -3.02 15.11 -13.23
C PRO A 270 -1.72 15.27 -12.44
N GLN A 271 -0.89 16.25 -12.80
CA GLN A 271 0.41 16.48 -12.15
C GLN A 271 1.37 15.28 -12.24
N GLU A 272 1.32 14.50 -13.32
CA GLU A 272 2.23 13.37 -13.57
C GLU A 272 3.71 13.72 -13.30
N GLU A 273 4.17 14.88 -13.77
CA GLU A 273 5.54 15.34 -13.56
C GLU A 273 5.89 15.51 -12.07
N GLN A 274 4.92 15.95 -11.25
CA GLN A 274 5.09 16.08 -9.80
C GLN A 274 5.17 14.71 -9.14
N TYR A 275 4.35 13.75 -9.55
CA TYR A 275 4.45 12.36 -9.07
C TYR A 275 5.78 11.73 -9.45
N VAL A 276 6.22 11.85 -10.71
CA VAL A 276 7.53 11.35 -11.15
C VAL A 276 8.65 11.96 -10.31
N ARG A 277 8.61 13.28 -10.09
CA ARG A 277 9.61 13.98 -9.28
C ARG A 277 9.63 13.49 -7.84
N ASP A 278 8.49 13.45 -7.18
CA ASP A 278 8.37 13.07 -5.76
C ASP A 278 8.76 11.60 -5.55
N VAL A 279 8.28 10.68 -6.40
CA VAL A 279 8.63 9.25 -6.33
C VAL A 279 10.13 9.04 -6.53
N CYS A 280 10.72 9.66 -7.56
CA CYS A 280 12.15 9.53 -7.83
C CYS A 280 12.99 10.15 -6.71
N LEU A 281 12.69 11.37 -6.25
CA LEU A 281 13.43 11.99 -5.15
C LEU A 281 13.34 11.16 -3.87
N ARG A 282 12.14 10.66 -3.50
CA ARG A 282 11.99 9.75 -2.37
C ARG A 282 12.83 8.50 -2.54
N ALA A 283 12.84 7.88 -3.72
CA ALA A 283 13.67 6.71 -3.99
C ALA A 283 15.17 7.00 -3.89
N LEU A 284 15.61 8.14 -4.41
CA LEU A 284 17.01 8.60 -4.40
C LEU A 284 17.49 8.93 -2.98
N LEU A 285 16.63 9.48 -2.13
CA LEU A 285 17.00 9.89 -0.77
C LEU A 285 16.73 8.81 0.28
N HIS A 286 15.79 7.90 0.05
CA HIS A 286 15.41 6.94 1.08
C HIS A 286 16.53 5.93 1.40
N PRO A 287 17.03 5.83 2.64
CA PRO A 287 18.27 5.12 2.96
C PRO A 287 18.21 3.60 2.77
N ARG A 288 17.02 3.03 2.61
CA ARG A 288 16.81 1.59 2.42
C ARG A 288 16.28 1.20 1.05
N TYR A 289 16.08 2.18 0.16
CA TYR A 289 15.60 1.90 -1.20
C TYR A 289 16.79 1.84 -2.16
N PHE A 290 16.99 0.66 -2.77
CA PHE A 290 18.12 0.36 -3.65
C PHE A 290 17.69 -0.20 -5.03
N ARG A 291 16.39 -0.36 -5.28
CA ARG A 291 15.83 -0.98 -6.50
C ARG A 291 15.44 0.10 -7.52
N PHE A 292 16.40 0.61 -8.27
CA PHE A 292 16.13 1.73 -9.21
C PHE A 292 15.63 1.29 -10.58
N GLU A 293 15.76 0.01 -10.93
CA GLU A 293 15.33 -0.49 -12.24
C GLU A 293 13.82 -0.30 -12.51
N PRO A 294 12.88 -0.61 -11.60
CA PRO A 294 11.46 -0.39 -11.87
C PRO A 294 11.15 1.05 -12.25
N LEU A 295 11.88 2.04 -11.71
CA LEU A 295 11.72 3.45 -12.06
C LEU A 295 12.18 3.74 -13.49
N GLN A 296 13.27 3.12 -13.95
CA GLN A 296 13.79 3.30 -15.30
C GLN A 296 12.87 2.72 -16.39
N GLN A 297 12.12 1.67 -16.04
CA GLN A 297 11.17 1.02 -16.96
C GLN A 297 9.90 1.86 -17.18
N LEU A 298 9.64 2.86 -16.35
CA LEU A 298 8.46 3.72 -16.47
C LEU A 298 8.64 4.76 -17.58
N GLU A 299 7.73 4.76 -18.56
CA GLU A 299 7.71 5.77 -19.65
C GLU A 299 7.66 7.21 -19.13
N ALA A 300 6.92 7.44 -18.03
CA ALA A 300 6.84 8.74 -17.38
C ALA A 300 8.19 9.23 -16.83
N VAL A 301 9.01 8.33 -16.29
CA VAL A 301 10.36 8.65 -15.80
C VAL A 301 11.32 8.84 -16.96
N GLN A 302 11.19 8.07 -18.04
CA GLN A 302 12.01 8.21 -19.24
C GLN A 302 11.84 9.58 -19.91
N ARG A 303 10.65 10.19 -19.79
CA ARG A 303 10.39 11.59 -20.22
C ARG A 303 11.10 12.64 -19.34
N ALA A 304 11.61 12.28 -18.16
CA ALA A 304 12.38 13.14 -17.27
C ALA A 304 13.88 12.77 -17.33
N PRO A 305 14.67 13.34 -18.26
CA PRO A 305 16.00 12.82 -18.62
C PRO A 305 16.98 12.82 -17.44
N LEU A 306 16.96 13.85 -16.59
CA LEU A 306 17.83 13.94 -15.41
C LEU A 306 17.53 12.84 -14.38
N LEU A 307 16.26 12.68 -13.99
CA LEU A 307 15.85 11.66 -13.02
C LEU A 307 16.09 10.25 -13.57
N CYS A 308 15.83 10.03 -14.86
CA CYS A 308 16.13 8.78 -15.54
C CYS A 308 17.64 8.49 -15.53
N ARG A 309 18.49 9.48 -15.86
CA ARG A 309 19.97 9.35 -15.80
C ARG A 309 20.43 8.99 -14.38
N LEU A 310 19.95 9.69 -13.36
CA LEU A 310 20.31 9.42 -11.96
C LEU A 310 19.87 8.02 -11.50
N CYS A 311 18.64 7.60 -11.82
CA CYS A 311 18.17 6.25 -11.51
C CYS A 311 18.99 5.18 -12.22
N ARG A 312 19.42 5.43 -13.47
CA ARG A 312 20.29 4.54 -14.25
C ARG A 312 21.65 4.37 -13.60
N VAL A 313 22.32 5.48 -13.32
CA VAL A 313 23.64 5.51 -12.70
C VAL A 313 23.65 4.75 -11.37
N LEU A 314 22.62 4.93 -10.54
CA LEU A 314 22.50 4.18 -9.28
C LEU A 314 22.25 2.69 -9.49
N ALA A 315 21.43 2.30 -10.48
CA ALA A 315 21.24 0.88 -10.76
C ALA A 315 22.49 0.18 -11.31
N GLU A 316 23.28 0.90 -12.12
CA GLU A 316 24.54 0.41 -12.70
C GLU A 316 25.70 0.46 -11.70
N ALA A 317 25.51 1.15 -10.57
CA ALA A 317 26.54 1.39 -9.57
C ALA A 317 27.82 2.05 -10.15
N ASP A 318 27.67 2.98 -11.10
CA ASP A 318 28.77 3.84 -11.60
C ASP A 318 28.94 5.15 -10.79
N GLY A 319 29.96 5.19 -9.92
CA GLY A 319 30.22 6.37 -9.07
C GLY A 319 30.73 7.59 -9.85
N SER A 320 31.41 7.36 -10.98
CA SER A 320 31.96 8.43 -11.81
C SER A 320 30.86 9.16 -12.58
N ALA A 321 29.93 8.41 -13.15
CA ALA A 321 28.76 8.94 -13.84
C ALA A 321 27.80 9.67 -12.89
N LEU A 322 27.77 9.32 -11.60
CA LEU A 322 26.98 10.04 -10.60
C LEU A 322 27.50 11.44 -10.39
N ARG A 323 28.82 11.59 -10.22
CA ARG A 323 29.45 12.91 -10.06
C ARG A 323 29.23 13.77 -11.30
N GLU A 324 29.44 13.19 -12.48
CA GLU A 324 29.18 13.87 -13.75
C GLU A 324 27.71 14.34 -13.86
N ALA A 325 26.75 13.46 -13.56
CA ALA A 325 25.33 13.82 -13.58
C ALA A 325 24.98 14.93 -12.57
N MET A 326 25.60 14.92 -11.39
CA MET A 326 25.40 15.96 -10.37
C MET A 326 26.03 17.31 -10.74
N THR A 327 27.14 17.30 -11.49
CA THR A 327 27.82 18.51 -11.99
C THR A 327 27.19 19.09 -13.26
N ASP A 328 26.76 18.25 -14.20
CA ASP A 328 26.16 18.71 -15.46
C ASP A 328 24.83 19.43 -15.25
N ALA A 329 24.08 18.99 -14.24
CA ALA A 329 22.78 19.54 -13.90
C ALA A 329 22.87 20.92 -13.19
N VAL A 330 24.05 21.53 -13.12
CA VAL A 330 24.26 22.91 -12.62
C VAL A 330 23.66 23.97 -13.54
N ALA A 331 23.40 23.65 -14.81
CA ALA A 331 22.87 24.61 -15.77
C ALA A 331 21.34 24.84 -15.66
N ASP A 332 20.59 23.91 -15.05
CA ASP A 332 19.14 24.03 -14.89
C ASP A 332 18.77 24.29 -13.41
N SER A 333 18.03 25.37 -13.17
CA SER A 333 17.51 25.79 -11.85
C SER A 333 16.35 24.89 -11.40
N ASP A 334 16.54 23.57 -11.44
CA ASP A 334 15.52 22.61 -11.08
C ASP A 334 15.50 22.36 -9.57
N VAL A 335 14.30 22.37 -8.99
CA VAL A 335 14.03 22.05 -7.57
C VAL A 335 14.65 20.70 -7.20
N VAL A 336 14.67 19.76 -8.15
CA VAL A 336 15.32 18.45 -8.03
C VAL A 336 16.78 18.58 -7.62
N MET A 337 17.57 19.38 -8.34
CA MET A 337 19.00 19.52 -8.09
C MET A 337 19.30 20.23 -6.78
N SER A 338 18.50 21.24 -6.43
CA SER A 338 18.65 21.91 -5.12
C SER A 338 18.43 20.93 -3.96
N THR A 339 17.45 20.03 -4.10
CA THR A 339 17.13 19.01 -3.10
C THR A 339 18.25 17.97 -3.02
N LEU A 340 18.71 17.45 -4.16
CA LEU A 340 19.78 16.46 -4.21
C LEU A 340 21.11 16.99 -3.68
N ARG A 341 21.44 18.27 -3.92
CA ARG A 341 22.64 18.88 -3.33
C ARG A 341 22.55 19.00 -1.82
N SER A 342 21.39 19.37 -1.28
CA SER A 342 21.20 19.43 0.17
C SER A 342 21.33 18.05 0.85
N HIS A 343 21.20 16.96 0.10
CA HIS A 343 21.34 15.58 0.58
C HIS A 343 22.46 14.83 -0.18
N GLN A 344 23.48 15.53 -0.66
CA GLN A 344 24.54 14.93 -1.48
C GLN A 344 25.22 13.76 -0.75
N ASP A 345 25.54 13.96 0.52
CA ASP A 345 26.19 12.95 1.36
C ASP A 345 25.38 11.64 1.45
N GLU A 346 24.04 11.73 1.51
CA GLU A 346 23.16 10.57 1.56
C GLU A 346 23.12 9.80 0.24
N VAL A 347 23.08 10.54 -0.87
CA VAL A 347 23.08 9.96 -2.22
C VAL A 347 24.43 9.29 -2.49
N GLU A 348 25.55 9.93 -2.13
CA GLU A 348 26.87 9.34 -2.27
C GLU A 348 27.08 8.14 -1.33
N ALA A 349 26.58 8.21 -0.09
CA ALA A 349 26.62 7.06 0.82
C ALA A 349 25.86 5.87 0.22
N LYS A 350 24.66 6.11 -0.32
CA LYS A 350 23.88 5.10 -1.04
C LYS A 350 24.66 4.54 -2.22
N MET A 351 25.33 5.39 -2.99
CA MET A 351 26.15 4.99 -4.12
C MET A 351 27.28 4.05 -3.69
N ARG A 352 28.03 4.38 -2.63
CA ARG A 352 29.09 3.53 -2.06
C ARG A 352 28.56 2.13 -1.70
N LEU A 353 27.39 2.05 -1.08
CA LEU A 353 26.75 0.78 -0.72
C LEU A 353 26.42 -0.06 -1.98
N LEU A 354 25.93 0.58 -3.04
CA LEU A 354 25.60 -0.07 -4.30
C LEU A 354 26.85 -0.60 -5.02
N MET A 355 27.95 0.17 -5.02
CA MET A 355 29.23 -0.25 -5.59
C MET A 355 29.81 -1.48 -4.90
N ILE A 356 29.80 -1.50 -3.57
CA ILE A 356 30.26 -2.66 -2.79
C ILE A 356 29.39 -3.88 -3.09
N ASN A 357 28.07 -3.70 -3.16
CA ASN A 357 27.16 -4.78 -3.53
C ASN A 357 27.43 -5.33 -4.93
N ALA A 358 27.70 -4.45 -5.91
CA ALA A 358 28.03 -4.84 -7.29
C ALA A 358 29.32 -5.67 -7.37
N LEU A 359 30.39 -5.24 -6.67
CA LEU A 359 31.64 -6.00 -6.57
C LEU A 359 31.43 -7.39 -5.94
N CYS A 360 30.65 -7.43 -4.85
CA CYS A 360 30.33 -8.70 -4.18
C CYS A 360 29.53 -9.63 -5.09
N LEU A 361 28.55 -9.09 -5.85
CA LEU A 361 27.76 -9.86 -6.79
C LEU A 361 28.62 -10.44 -7.92
N GLN A 362 29.53 -9.64 -8.46
CA GLN A 362 30.48 -10.07 -9.50
C GLN A 362 31.39 -11.20 -8.99
N ALA A 363 31.93 -11.09 -7.78
CA ALA A 363 32.74 -12.15 -7.18
C ALA A 363 31.95 -13.46 -7.02
N GLN A 364 30.68 -13.38 -6.60
CA GLN A 364 29.81 -14.56 -6.53
C GLN A 364 29.51 -15.19 -7.89
N GLN A 365 29.31 -14.37 -8.92
CA GLN A 365 29.08 -14.87 -10.28
C GLN A 365 30.32 -15.58 -10.84
N MET A 366 31.51 -15.00 -10.64
CA MET A 366 32.78 -15.62 -11.03
C MET A 366 33.03 -16.95 -10.32
N SER A 367 32.71 -17.03 -9.03
CA SER A 367 32.80 -18.26 -8.24
C SER A 367 31.91 -19.38 -8.78
N ARG A 368 30.64 -19.04 -9.08
CA ARG A 368 29.69 -20.00 -9.66
C ARG A 368 30.11 -20.47 -11.05
N ALA A 369 30.69 -19.59 -11.87
CA ALA A 369 31.20 -19.96 -13.20
C ALA A 369 32.40 -20.92 -13.12
N ALA A 370 33.27 -20.75 -12.12
CA ALA A 370 34.39 -21.64 -11.86
C ALA A 370 33.92 -23.04 -11.40
N ASP A 371 32.93 -23.11 -10.51
CA ASP A 371 32.36 -24.38 -10.05
C ASP A 371 31.70 -25.18 -11.20
N ALA A 372 31.00 -24.49 -12.12
CA ALA A 372 30.34 -25.10 -13.26
C ALA A 372 31.32 -25.69 -14.30
N THR A 373 32.57 -25.23 -14.32
CA THR A 373 33.59 -25.66 -15.30
C THR A 373 34.51 -26.77 -14.79
N HIS A 374 34.34 -27.26 -13.55
CA HIS A 374 35.04 -28.44 -12.99
C HIS A 374 36.57 -28.45 -13.21
N ASN A 375 37.20 -27.27 -13.30
CA ASN A 375 38.65 -27.15 -13.40
C ASN A 375 39.24 -27.05 -11.98
N VAL A 376 39.63 -28.20 -11.44
CA VAL A 376 40.12 -28.41 -10.05
C VAL A 376 41.55 -27.89 -9.80
N GLU A 377 42.21 -27.21 -10.75
CA GLU A 377 43.66 -26.95 -10.66
C GLU A 377 44.08 -25.54 -10.18
N ALA A 378 43.19 -24.67 -9.70
CA ALA A 378 43.57 -23.35 -9.14
C ALA A 378 43.19 -23.22 -7.65
N ALA A 379 43.99 -23.83 -6.77
CA ALA A 379 43.67 -24.04 -5.36
C ALA A 379 43.96 -22.89 -4.37
N ASP A 380 44.50 -21.74 -4.79
CA ASP A 380 45.04 -20.75 -3.83
C ASP A 380 44.29 -19.41 -3.73
N ALA A 381 43.22 -19.19 -4.49
CA ALA A 381 42.35 -18.01 -4.30
C ALA A 381 40.97 -18.45 -3.79
N PRO A 382 40.53 -18.07 -2.57
CA PRO A 382 39.14 -18.26 -2.17
C PRO A 382 38.24 -17.53 -3.16
N ILE A 383 37.52 -18.30 -3.97
CA ILE A 383 36.79 -17.83 -5.16
C ILE A 383 35.60 -16.93 -4.76
N ASP A 384 35.15 -17.02 -3.51
CA ASP A 384 34.12 -16.15 -2.91
C ASP A 384 34.71 -14.99 -2.08
N SER A 385 35.80 -14.35 -2.54
CA SER A 385 36.40 -13.23 -1.80
C SER A 385 36.68 -11.99 -2.65
N VAL A 386 36.43 -10.82 -2.07
CA VAL A 386 36.77 -9.51 -2.64
C VAL A 386 37.93 -8.91 -1.85
N PRO A 387 39.06 -8.55 -2.48
CA PRO A 387 40.17 -7.92 -1.78
C PRO A 387 39.85 -6.48 -1.38
N TYR A 388 40.41 -6.00 -0.25
CA TYR A 388 40.19 -4.63 0.23
C TYR A 388 40.62 -3.59 -0.80
N ASP A 389 41.70 -3.84 -1.52
CA ASP A 389 42.21 -2.93 -2.55
C ASP A 389 41.19 -2.72 -3.69
N ALA A 390 40.38 -3.72 -4.04
CA ALA A 390 39.32 -3.57 -5.05
C ALA A 390 38.15 -2.73 -4.53
N ILE A 391 37.79 -2.88 -3.25
CA ILE A 391 36.75 -2.08 -2.61
C ILE A 391 37.22 -0.63 -2.47
N ALA A 392 38.46 -0.41 -2.01
CA ALA A 392 39.07 0.90 -1.90
C ALA A 392 39.11 1.60 -3.27
N ALA A 393 39.53 0.91 -4.33
CA ALA A 393 39.53 1.47 -5.69
C ALA A 393 38.12 1.89 -6.16
N ALA A 394 37.09 1.08 -5.86
CA ALA A 394 35.71 1.43 -6.19
C ALA A 394 35.24 2.67 -5.43
N LEU A 395 35.53 2.77 -4.12
CA LEU A 395 35.13 3.91 -3.31
C LEU A 395 35.90 5.21 -3.65
N GLN A 396 37.17 5.11 -4.07
CA GLN A 396 37.98 6.25 -4.53
C GLN A 396 37.36 6.95 -5.75
N SER A 397 36.57 6.24 -6.56
CA SER A 397 35.84 6.82 -7.69
C SER A 397 34.80 7.87 -7.28
N LEU A 398 34.48 8.03 -6.00
CA LEU A 398 33.57 9.04 -5.47
C LEU A 398 34.29 10.17 -4.72
N GLU A 399 35.35 9.87 -3.96
CA GLU A 399 35.98 10.81 -3.02
C GLU A 399 37.08 11.71 -3.60
N GLY A 400 37.41 11.57 -4.88
CA GLY A 400 38.58 12.26 -5.44
C GLY A 400 39.89 11.72 -4.84
N ASP A 401 40.97 12.49 -4.87
CA ASP A 401 42.35 12.08 -4.52
C ASP A 401 42.57 11.64 -3.04
N SER A 402 41.52 11.42 -2.25
CA SER A 402 41.67 10.92 -0.87
C SER A 402 42.04 9.43 -0.87
N MET A 403 43.11 9.09 -0.15
CA MET A 403 43.41 7.69 0.14
C MET A 403 42.40 7.11 1.13
N ILE A 404 41.76 6.03 0.72
CA ILE A 404 40.86 5.22 1.54
C ILE A 404 41.71 4.18 2.28
N ASP A 405 41.65 4.19 3.61
CA ASP A 405 42.34 3.23 4.46
C ASP A 405 41.52 1.94 4.66
N ASP A 406 42.17 0.91 5.21
CA ASP A 406 41.53 -0.39 5.44
C ASP A 406 40.37 -0.29 6.45
N GLN A 407 40.47 0.61 7.43
CA GLN A 407 39.43 0.81 8.44
C GLN A 407 38.13 1.35 7.81
N LEU A 408 38.24 2.32 6.90
CA LEU A 408 37.09 2.87 6.20
C LEU A 408 36.44 1.84 5.27
N VAL A 409 37.24 0.97 4.62
CA VAL A 409 36.72 -0.16 3.84
C VAL A 409 35.88 -1.09 4.73
N GLU A 410 36.39 -1.46 5.90
CA GLU A 410 35.67 -2.31 6.85
C GLU A 410 34.35 -1.69 7.31
N ASP A 411 34.36 -0.39 7.65
CA ASP A 411 33.18 0.34 8.07
C ASP A 411 32.09 0.32 6.98
N TRP A 412 32.46 0.56 5.72
CA TRP A 412 31.53 0.51 4.60
C TRP A 412 31.00 -0.89 4.30
N VAL A 413 31.83 -1.93 4.46
CA VAL A 413 31.37 -3.32 4.33
C VAL A 413 30.38 -3.65 5.45
N VAL A 414 30.64 -3.21 6.68
CA VAL A 414 29.71 -3.37 7.81
C VAL A 414 28.39 -2.64 7.54
N LEU A 415 28.44 -1.40 7.02
CA LEU A 415 27.23 -0.67 6.63
C LEU A 415 26.45 -1.39 5.51
N THR A 416 27.15 -1.93 4.51
CA THR A 416 26.54 -2.73 3.43
C THR A 416 25.85 -3.99 3.96
N THR A 417 26.45 -4.65 4.96
CA THR A 417 25.81 -5.79 5.64
C THR A 417 24.63 -5.37 6.50
N ARG A 418 24.71 -4.24 7.21
CA ARG A 418 23.58 -3.68 7.99
C ARG A 418 22.41 -3.28 7.09
N ALA A 419 22.70 -2.76 5.89
CA ALA A 419 21.70 -2.46 4.85
C ALA A 419 21.08 -3.73 4.22
N ARG A 420 21.58 -4.93 4.58
CA ARG A 420 21.16 -6.24 4.04
C ARG A 420 21.40 -6.39 2.54
N LEU A 421 22.33 -5.63 1.97
CA LEU A 421 22.72 -5.80 0.57
C LEU A 421 23.64 -7.01 0.42
N VAL A 422 24.58 -7.17 1.35
CA VAL A 422 25.59 -8.24 1.33
C VAL A 422 25.63 -8.97 2.67
N GLN A 423 25.67 -10.30 2.63
CA GLN A 423 26.08 -11.14 3.75
C GLN A 423 27.54 -11.54 3.52
N ALA A 424 28.45 -11.07 4.38
CA ALA A 424 29.87 -11.34 4.25
C ALA A 424 30.56 -11.49 5.61
N LYS A 425 31.76 -12.08 5.59
CA LYS A 425 32.69 -12.14 6.72
C LYS A 425 33.97 -11.38 6.36
N LEU A 426 34.44 -10.54 7.26
CA LEU A 426 35.71 -9.84 7.11
C LEU A 426 36.86 -10.76 7.53
N ASP A 427 37.85 -10.93 6.65
CA ASP A 427 39.14 -11.53 6.97
C ASP A 427 40.20 -10.41 6.96
N GLN A 428 40.41 -9.83 8.15
CA GLN A 428 41.33 -8.72 8.35
C GLN A 428 42.79 -9.15 8.11
N VAL A 429 43.13 -10.41 8.39
CA VAL A 429 44.51 -10.92 8.23
C VAL A 429 44.86 -11.02 6.76
N GLN A 430 43.92 -11.46 5.92
CA GLN A 430 44.12 -11.59 4.49
C GLN A 430 43.73 -10.34 3.69
N ARG A 431 43.24 -9.28 4.35
CA ARG A 431 42.68 -8.06 3.71
C ARG A 431 41.63 -8.41 2.65
N ARG A 432 40.70 -9.30 3.01
CA ARG A 432 39.66 -9.84 2.11
C ARG A 432 38.29 -9.88 2.77
N VAL A 433 37.26 -9.74 1.94
CA VAL A 433 35.85 -9.88 2.33
C VAL A 433 35.33 -11.18 1.73
N ARG A 434 35.02 -12.17 2.57
CA ARG A 434 34.42 -13.43 2.12
C ARG A 434 32.90 -13.27 1.96
N VAL A 435 32.40 -13.38 0.74
CA VAL A 435 31.01 -13.12 0.38
C VAL A 435 30.18 -14.40 0.49
N LEU A 436 29.16 -14.39 1.34
CA LEU A 436 28.21 -15.50 1.49
C LEU A 436 27.00 -15.33 0.55
N SER A 437 26.47 -14.11 0.47
CA SER A 437 25.37 -13.74 -0.43
C SER A 437 25.44 -12.27 -0.77
N ALA A 438 25.20 -11.90 -2.02
CA ALA A 438 24.93 -10.53 -2.46
C ALA A 438 23.51 -10.43 -3.03
N THR A 439 22.87 -9.28 -2.86
CA THR A 439 21.48 -9.08 -3.31
C THR A 439 21.48 -8.58 -4.76
N PRO A 440 20.83 -9.28 -5.70
CA PRO A 440 20.63 -8.74 -7.05
C PRO A 440 19.62 -7.58 -6.98
N LEU A 441 20.03 -6.41 -7.51
CA LEU A 441 19.25 -5.16 -7.43
C LEU A 441 18.53 -4.77 -8.74
N GLY A 442 18.78 -5.48 -9.83
CA GLY A 442 18.08 -5.34 -11.11
C GLY A 442 17.64 -6.69 -11.68
N ALA A 443 16.85 -6.69 -12.75
CA ALA A 443 16.48 -7.83 -13.57
C ALA A 443 17.61 -8.17 -14.54
N GLY A 444 18.83 -8.29 -14.00
CA GLY A 444 19.80 -9.20 -14.62
C GLY A 444 19.08 -10.51 -14.90
N ASP A 445 19.26 -11.01 -16.12
CA ASP A 445 18.40 -11.98 -16.81
C ASP A 445 17.67 -12.88 -15.82
N ARG A 446 16.44 -12.50 -15.41
CA ARG A 446 15.68 -13.23 -14.36
C ARG A 446 15.59 -14.71 -14.71
N ARG A 447 15.68 -15.01 -16.00
CA ARG A 447 15.78 -16.35 -16.55
C ARG A 447 16.96 -17.15 -16.02
N GLU A 448 18.14 -16.57 -15.87
CA GLU A 448 19.32 -17.21 -15.28
C GLU A 448 19.15 -17.40 -13.77
N ASP A 449 18.63 -16.40 -13.06
CA ASP A 449 18.32 -16.53 -11.62
C ASP A 449 17.25 -17.61 -11.36
N TRP A 450 16.19 -17.63 -12.17
CA TRP A 450 15.13 -18.65 -12.12
C TRP A 450 15.63 -20.03 -12.54
N ARG A 451 16.48 -20.11 -13.56
CA ARG A 451 17.11 -21.35 -13.98
C ARG A 451 17.99 -21.89 -12.86
N MET A 452 18.81 -21.05 -12.25
CA MET A 452 19.65 -21.41 -11.11
C MET A 452 18.81 -21.86 -9.90
N LEU A 453 17.71 -21.16 -9.61
CA LEU A 453 16.80 -21.56 -8.54
C LEU A 453 16.19 -22.94 -8.82
N ASN A 454 15.77 -23.16 -10.07
CA ASN A 454 15.23 -24.44 -10.51
C ASN A 454 16.27 -25.58 -10.44
N ASP A 455 17.52 -25.30 -10.80
CA ASP A 455 18.63 -26.26 -10.71
C ASP A 455 18.97 -26.61 -9.25
N LYS A 456 18.90 -25.64 -8.33
CA LYS A 456 19.06 -25.92 -6.88
C LYS A 456 17.88 -26.69 -6.30
N LEU A 457 16.66 -26.35 -6.71
CA LEU A 457 15.45 -27.05 -6.28
C LEU A 457 15.44 -28.50 -6.78
N SER A 458 15.91 -28.75 -8.00
CA SER A 458 16.05 -30.11 -8.54
C SER A 458 17.14 -30.87 -7.79
N GLU A 459 18.31 -30.27 -7.53
CA GLU A 459 19.36 -30.89 -6.72
C GLU A 459 18.88 -31.24 -5.30
N TRP A 460 18.14 -30.34 -4.64
CA TRP A 460 17.56 -30.59 -3.32
C TRP A 460 16.52 -31.70 -3.34
N ARG A 461 15.64 -31.70 -4.35
CA ARG A 461 14.66 -32.77 -4.56
C ARG A 461 15.36 -34.12 -4.75
N ASP A 462 16.42 -34.16 -5.55
CA ASP A 462 17.14 -35.39 -5.87
C ASP A 462 17.88 -35.91 -4.62
N ARG A 463 18.53 -35.03 -3.84
CA ARG A 463 19.14 -35.38 -2.54
C ARG A 463 18.12 -35.89 -1.52
N LEU A 464 16.96 -35.25 -1.43
CA LEU A 464 15.88 -35.70 -0.55
C LEU A 464 15.32 -37.06 -1.00
N SER A 465 15.18 -37.26 -2.30
CA SER A 465 14.78 -38.54 -2.89
C SER A 465 15.80 -39.64 -2.57
N ASP A 466 17.10 -39.34 -2.67
CA ASP A 466 18.18 -40.27 -2.33
C ASP A 466 18.17 -40.64 -0.85
N MET A 467 18.01 -39.65 0.05
CA MET A 467 17.85 -39.89 1.48
C MET A 467 16.61 -40.74 1.77
N LEU A 468 15.48 -40.43 1.14
CA LEU A 468 14.23 -41.18 1.31
C LEU A 468 14.38 -42.63 0.83
N SER A 469 15.03 -42.84 -0.32
CA SER A 469 15.34 -44.19 -0.83
C SER A 469 16.26 -44.98 0.11
N THR A 470 17.18 -44.28 0.80
CA THR A 470 18.11 -44.88 1.75
C THR A 470 17.38 -45.30 3.02
N VAL A 471 16.49 -44.46 3.53
CA VAL A 471 15.63 -44.75 4.68
C VAL A 471 14.65 -45.89 4.36
N GLN A 472 14.02 -45.89 3.18
CA GLN A 472 13.13 -46.97 2.75
C GLN A 472 13.87 -48.30 2.63
N ARG A 473 15.07 -48.32 2.04
CA ARG A 473 15.92 -49.52 2.00
C ARG A 473 16.29 -50.03 3.39
N ALA A 474 16.63 -49.12 4.31
CA ALA A 474 16.92 -49.49 5.70
C ALA A 474 15.69 -50.08 6.43
N ASN A 475 14.49 -49.52 6.19
CA ASN A 475 13.24 -50.04 6.75
C ASN A 475 12.85 -51.41 6.17
N HIS A 476 13.07 -51.65 4.88
CA HIS A 476 12.83 -52.97 4.28
C HIS A 476 13.81 -54.04 4.79
N LEU A 477 15.03 -53.66 5.17
CA LEU A 477 16.02 -54.56 5.79
C LEU A 477 15.72 -54.88 7.26
N HIS A 478 14.86 -54.11 7.91
CA HIS A 478 14.47 -54.29 9.32
C HIS A 478 13.01 -54.75 9.52
N ALA A 479 12.28 -55.07 8.45
CA ALA A 479 10.98 -55.71 8.57
C ALA A 479 11.18 -57.17 9.10
N PRO A 480 10.63 -57.54 10.27
CA PRO A 480 10.70 -58.91 10.75
C PRO A 480 9.92 -59.84 9.81
N ALA A 481 10.53 -61.00 9.51
CA ALA A 481 9.95 -62.03 8.66
C ALA A 481 8.65 -62.61 9.20
#